data_AF-A0A7W5ZNX9-F1
#
_entry.id   AF-A0A7W5ZNX9-F1
#
_cell.length_a   1.000
_cell.length_b   1.000
_cell.length_c   1.000
_cell.angle_alpha   90.00
_cell.angle_beta   90.00
_cell.angle_gamma   90.00
#
_symmetry.space_group_name_H-M   'P 1'
#
loop_
_entity.id
_entity.type
_entity.pdbx_description
1 polymer ?
#
loop_
_entity_poly.entity_id
_entity_poly.type
_entity_poly.pdbx_seq_one_letter_code
_entity_poly.pdbx_strand_id
1 'polypeptide(L)'
;MESTFVLRRDELNTEFIEVIKTLFKNQQELQITVTASHDFGLNEPESADAYWTRLKKAAANVESRTQVVEVSEDELDDMAKRLLQK
;
A
#
# COMPACT_ATOMS: atom_id res chain seq x y z
N MET A 1 -10.14 -15.78 -4.78
CA MET A 1 -9.38 -14.91 -3.87
C MET A 1 -9.82 -13.49 -4.20
N GLU A 2 -10.35 -12.75 -3.24
CA GLU A 2 -10.78 -11.36 -3.43
C GLU A 2 -9.61 -10.44 -3.09
N SER A 3 -9.36 -9.43 -3.91
CA SER A 3 -8.26 -8.48 -3.71
C SER A 3 -8.74 -7.08 -4.04
N THR A 4 -8.64 -6.20 -3.05
CA THR A 4 -9.04 -4.79 -3.16
C THR A 4 -7.79 -3.94 -3.37
N PHE A 5 -7.76 -3.18 -4.46
CA PHE A 5 -6.71 -2.21 -4.75
C PHE A 5 -7.25 -0.80 -4.51
N VAL A 6 -6.54 -0.02 -3.69
CA VAL A 6 -6.80 1.42 -3.52
C VAL A 6 -5.75 2.15 -4.32
N LEU A 7 -6.19 2.95 -5.30
CA LEU A 7 -5.35 3.57 -6.30
C LEU A 7 -5.76 5.04 -6.45
N ARG A 8 -4.78 5.91 -6.68
CA ARG A 8 -5.04 7.26 -7.15
C ARG A 8 -5.40 7.23 -8.65
N ARG A 9 -6.06 8.29 -9.13
CA ARG A 9 -6.56 8.35 -10.51
C ARG A 9 -5.43 8.26 -11.56
N ASP A 10 -4.27 8.85 -11.25
CA ASP A 10 -3.06 8.85 -12.08
C ASP A 10 -2.37 7.47 -12.13
N GLU A 11 -2.60 6.63 -11.13
CA GLU A 11 -2.09 5.26 -11.06
C GLU A 11 -2.94 4.28 -11.87
N LEU A 12 -4.14 4.69 -12.31
CA LEU A 12 -4.99 3.92 -13.22
C LEU A 12 -4.45 4.02 -14.66
N ASN A 13 -3.30 3.43 -14.90
CA ASN A 13 -2.58 3.50 -16.16
C ASN A 13 -2.37 2.10 -16.78
N THR A 14 -1.74 2.06 -17.96
CA THR A 14 -1.51 0.82 -18.70
C THR A 14 -0.61 -0.15 -17.93
N GLU A 15 0.34 0.33 -17.14
CA GLU A 15 1.23 -0.51 -16.32
C GLU A 15 0.44 -1.25 -15.24
N PHE A 16 -0.50 -0.58 -14.59
CA PHE A 16 -1.38 -1.20 -13.59
C PHE A 16 -2.20 -2.35 -14.20
N ILE A 17 -2.70 -2.19 -15.42
CA ILE A 17 -3.41 -3.24 -16.14
C ILE A 17 -2.51 -4.46 -16.40
N GLU A 18 -1.24 -4.25 -16.77
CA GLU A 18 -0.27 -5.34 -16.96
C GLU A 18 0.05 -6.07 -15.65
N VAL A 19 0.12 -5.34 -14.54
CA VAL A 19 0.29 -5.93 -13.20
C VAL A 19 -0.92 -6.81 -12.84
N ILE A 20 -2.15 -6.33 -13.06
CA ILE A 20 -3.37 -7.13 -12.84
C ILE A 20 -3.32 -8.40 -13.71
N LYS A 21 -3.05 -8.29 -15.01
CA LYS A 21 -2.97 -9.46 -15.90
C LYS A 21 -1.93 -10.48 -15.42
N THR A 22 -0.80 -10.02 -14.94
CA THR A 22 0.28 -10.88 -14.43
C THR A 22 -0.15 -11.62 -13.16
N LEU A 23 -0.73 -10.89 -12.20
CA LEU A 23 -1.19 -11.43 -10.93
C LEU A 23 -2.27 -12.50 -11.09
N PHE A 24 -3.15 -12.33 -12.07
CA PHE A 24 -4.27 -13.22 -12.29
C PHE A 24 -4.17 -14.06 -13.57
N LYS A 25 -2.95 -14.25 -14.10
CA LYS A 25 -2.69 -15.01 -15.35
C LYS A 25 -3.28 -16.43 -15.39
N ASN A 26 -3.53 -17.02 -14.23
CA ASN A 26 -4.05 -18.38 -14.09
C ASN A 26 -5.59 -18.43 -13.93
N GLN A 27 -6.29 -17.28 -14.02
CA GLN A 27 -7.74 -17.20 -13.91
C GLN A 27 -8.36 -17.05 -15.31
N GLN A 28 -9.42 -17.81 -15.60
CA GLN A 28 -10.13 -17.75 -16.88
C GLN A 28 -10.95 -16.46 -17.03
N GLU A 29 -11.44 -15.90 -15.93
CA GLU A 29 -12.29 -14.73 -15.93
C GLU A 29 -11.90 -13.82 -14.77
N LEU A 30 -11.85 -12.51 -15.05
CA LEU A 30 -11.60 -11.47 -14.05
C LEU A 30 -12.80 -10.53 -13.98
N GLN A 31 -13.37 -10.41 -12.79
CA GLN A 31 -14.32 -9.36 -12.48
C GLN A 31 -13.59 -8.21 -11.76
N ILE A 32 -13.58 -7.03 -12.37
CA ILE A 32 -13.02 -5.81 -11.77
C ILE A 32 -14.18 -4.92 -11.32
N THR A 33 -14.30 -4.73 -10.00
CA THR A 33 -15.28 -3.80 -9.42
C THR A 33 -14.55 -2.51 -9.05
N VAL A 34 -14.92 -1.40 -9.71
CA VAL A 34 -14.36 -0.08 -9.43
C VAL A 34 -15.36 0.71 -8.60
N THR A 35 -15.00 0.95 -7.34
CA THR A 35 -15.80 1.78 -6.43
C THR A 35 -15.05 3.07 -6.18
N ALA A 36 -15.72 4.21 -6.34
CA ALA A 36 -15.13 5.49 -5.92
C ALA A 36 -14.99 5.48 -4.39
N SER A 37 -13.76 5.32 -3.89
CA SER A 37 -13.48 5.55 -2.47
C SER A 37 -13.68 7.04 -2.21
N HIS A 38 -14.48 7.40 -1.21
CA HIS A 38 -14.33 8.72 -0.61
C HIS A 38 -12.93 8.82 -0.03
N ASP A 39 -12.32 9.99 -0.19
CA ASP A 39 -10.96 10.30 0.22
C ASP A 39 -10.72 9.83 1.66
N PHE A 40 -9.64 9.08 1.88
CA PHE A 40 -9.23 8.61 3.21
C PHE A 40 -8.67 9.75 4.09
N GLY A 41 -9.09 11.00 3.83
CA GLY A 41 -8.49 12.21 4.41
C GLY A 41 -7.03 12.42 4.01
N LEU A 42 -6.56 11.76 2.94
CA LEU A 42 -5.15 11.85 2.50
C LEU A 42 -4.88 13.07 1.61
N ASN A 43 -5.91 13.63 0.96
CA ASN A 43 -5.78 14.84 0.14
C ASN A 43 -6.53 16.05 0.72
N GLU A 44 -7.02 15.98 1.96
CA GLU A 44 -7.51 17.20 2.62
C GLU A 44 -6.34 18.15 2.89
N PRO A 45 -6.48 19.45 2.60
CA PRO A 45 -5.45 20.43 2.92
C PRO A 45 -5.20 20.43 4.42
N GLU A 46 -4.07 19.83 4.83
CA GLU A 46 -3.64 19.75 6.22
C GLU A 46 -3.39 21.17 6.75
N SER A 47 -4.03 21.54 7.86
CA SER A 47 -3.70 22.79 8.53
C SER A 47 -2.28 22.73 9.09
N ALA A 48 -1.63 23.87 9.24
CA ALA A 48 -0.27 23.93 9.79
C ALA A 48 -0.17 23.21 11.15
N ASP A 49 -1.20 23.32 11.98
CA ASP A 49 -1.26 22.66 13.29
C ASP A 49 -1.38 21.14 13.19
N ALA A 50 -2.17 20.63 12.24
CA ALA A 50 -2.29 19.20 11.98
C ALA A 50 -0.97 18.61 11.47
N TYR A 51 -0.27 19.33 10.57
CA TYR A 51 1.05 18.96 10.06
C TYR A 51 2.09 18.85 11.18
N TRP A 52 2.18 19.86 12.05
CA TRP A 52 3.11 19.84 13.18
C TRP A 52 2.78 18.73 14.18
N THR A 53 1.49 18.45 14.39
CA THR A 53 1.06 17.36 15.27
C THR A 53 1.47 16.00 14.70
N ARG A 54 1.32 15.79 13.38
CA ARG A 54 1.74 14.58 12.69
C ARG A 54 3.26 14.39 12.74
N LEU A 55 4.03 15.45 12.52
CA LEU A 55 5.49 15.41 12.62
C LEU A 55 5.95 15.08 14.04
N LYS A 56 5.38 15.73 15.06
CA LYS A 56 5.71 15.42 16.47
C LYS A 56 5.38 13.99 16.83
N LYS A 57 4.25 13.46 16.34
CA LYS A 57 3.86 12.06 16.54
C LYS A 57 4.82 11.09 15.84
N ALA A 58 5.24 11.40 14.61
CA ALA A 58 6.21 10.59 13.87
C ALA A 58 7.58 10.59 14.57
N ALA A 59 8.07 11.77 15.00
CA ALA A 59 9.31 11.90 15.74
C ALA A 59 9.25 11.12 17.07
N ALA A 60 8.16 11.26 17.83
CA ALA A 60 7.94 10.52 19.06
C ALA A 60 7.92 9.00 18.83
N ASN A 61 7.28 8.52 17.76
CA ASN A 61 7.23 7.09 17.43
C ASN A 61 8.60 6.50 17.06
N VAL A 62 9.46 7.30 16.40
CA VAL A 62 10.84 6.92 16.06
C VAL A 62 11.69 6.90 17.33
N GLU A 63 11.57 7.93 18.17
CA GLU A 63 12.29 8.02 19.45
C GLU A 63 11.87 6.91 20.43
N SER A 64 10.59 6.54 20.44
CA SER A 64 10.04 5.52 21.33
C SER A 64 10.19 4.09 20.82
N ARG A 65 10.78 3.89 19.62
CA ARG A 65 10.94 2.59 18.91
C ARG A 65 9.68 1.73 18.84
N THR A 66 8.49 2.30 19.05
CA THR A 66 7.27 1.51 19.31
C THR A 66 6.62 0.98 18.04
N GLN A 67 7.12 1.39 16.87
CA GLN A 67 6.66 0.92 15.55
C GLN A 67 7.81 0.68 14.57
N VAL A 68 9.02 0.36 15.07
CA VAL A 68 10.10 -0.12 14.19
C VAL A 68 9.92 -1.62 14.03
N VAL A 69 9.45 -2.05 12.86
CA VAL A 69 9.54 -3.45 12.46
C VAL A 69 10.96 -3.64 11.94
N GLU A 70 11.85 -4.06 12.83
CA GLU A 70 13.19 -4.50 12.44
C GLU A 70 13.07 -5.91 11.87
N VAL A 71 13.53 -6.09 10.64
CA VAL A 71 13.54 -7.37 9.95
C VAL A 71 14.98 -7.64 9.55
N SER A 72 15.48 -8.82 9.88
CA SER A 72 16.81 -9.25 9.45
C SER A 72 16.85 -9.50 7.94
N GLU A 73 18.04 -9.46 7.36
CA GLU A 73 18.23 -9.69 5.92
C GLU A 73 17.68 -11.07 5.52
N ASP A 74 17.91 -12.09 6.35
CA ASP A 74 17.40 -13.45 6.14
C ASP A 74 15.87 -13.53 6.19
N GLU A 75 15.22 -12.82 7.12
CA GLU A 75 13.75 -12.78 7.21
C GLU A 75 13.13 -12.06 6.01
N LEU A 76 13.80 -11.01 5.51
CA LEU A 76 13.37 -10.27 4.33
C LEU A 76 13.50 -11.13 3.07
N ASP A 77 14.57 -11.93 2.98
CA ASP A 77 14.82 -12.88 1.92
C ASP A 77 13.79 -14.03 1.90
N ASP A 78 13.42 -14.53 3.07
CA ASP A 78 12.37 -15.56 3.22
C ASP A 78 10.98 -15.00 2.91
N MET A 79 10.69 -13.76 3.30
CA MET A 79 9.44 -13.08 2.91
C MET A 79 9.37 -12.90 1.39
N ALA A 80 10.48 -12.50 0.76
CA ALA A 80 10.56 -12.34 -0.70
C ALA A 80 10.38 -13.69 -1.42
N LYS A 81 11.01 -14.77 -0.95
CA LYS A 81 10.87 -16.12 -1.52
C LYS A 81 9.44 -16.65 -1.41
N ARG A 82 8.75 -16.41 -0.28
CA ARG A 82 7.34 -16.81 -0.10
C ARG A 82 6.38 -16.05 -1.00
N LEU A 83 6.71 -14.80 -1.35
CA LEU A 83 5.93 -14.01 -2.30
C LEU A 83 6.18 -14.41 -3.76
N LEU A 84 7.40 -14.85 -4.09
CA LEU A 84 7.78 -15.29 -5.44
C LEU A 84 7.36 -16.73 -5.79
N GLN A 85 7.04 -17.56 -4.78
CA GLN A 85 6.54 -18.94 -4.97
C GLN A 85 5.00 -19.05 -5.11
N LYS A 86 4.29 -17.92 -5.21
CA LYS A 86 2.86 -17.86 -5.53
C LYS A 86 2.63 -17.39 -6.97
#